data_AF-A0A3S2W4X5-F1
#
_entry.id   AF-A0A3S2W4X5-F1
#
_cell.length_a   1.000
_cell.length_b   1.000
_cell.length_c   1.000
_cell.angle_alpha   90.00
_cell.angle_beta   90.00
_cell.angle_gamma   90.00
#
_symmetry.space_group_name_H-M   'P 1'
#
loop_
_entity.id
_entity.type
_entity.pdbx_description
1 polymer ?
#
loop_
_entity_poly.entity_id
_entity_poly.type
_entity_poly.pdbx_seq_one_letter_code
_entity_poly.pdbx_strand_id
1 'polypeptide(L)' 'MKRGLSLEGLAERTSMSPNFIGRIERGTSIPKSFTLYKLCKELGINPSFLFIQAEKEYKEQF' A
#
# COMPACT_ATOMS: atom_id res chain seq x y z
N MET A 1 9.78 -5.75 5.57
CA MET A 1 9.00 -4.73 6.30
C MET A 1 9.69 -4.38 7.62
N LYS A 2 9.93 -3.09 7.90
CA LYS A 2 10.72 -2.59 9.06
C LYS A 2 9.90 -2.33 10.34
N ARG A 3 8.61 -2.70 10.40
CA ARG A 3 7.69 -2.35 11.52
C ARG A 3 7.22 -3.53 12.38
N GLY A 4 7.92 -4.68 12.35
CA GLY A 4 7.53 -5.87 13.14
C GLY A 4 6.23 -6.54 12.70
N LEU A 5 5.59 -6.06 11.64
CA LEU A 5 4.45 -6.69 10.99
C LEU A 5 4.95 -7.70 9.96
N SER A 6 4.60 -8.97 10.16
CA SER A 6 4.78 -9.99 9.15
C SER A 6 3.77 -9.80 8.01
N LEU A 7 4.11 -10.27 6.80
CA LEU A 7 3.21 -10.26 5.65
C LEU A 7 1.92 -11.02 5.97
N GLU A 8 2.05 -12.09 6.73
CA GLU A 8 0.99 -12.96 7.21
C GLU A 8 0.02 -12.21 8.13
N GLY A 9 0.54 -11.42 9.08
CA GLY A 9 -0.31 -10.65 9.98
C GLY A 9 -1.06 -9.53 9.25
N LEU A 10 -0.44 -8.88 8.26
CA LEU A 10 -1.13 -7.88 7.45
C LEU A 10 -2.19 -8.52 6.54
N ALA A 11 -1.86 -9.68 5.95
CA ALA A 11 -2.77 -10.47 5.14
C ALA A 11 -4.03 -10.89 5.91
N GLU A 12 -3.88 -11.36 7.14
CA GLU A 12 -4.98 -11.74 8.02
C GLU A 12 -5.92 -10.55 8.27
N ARG A 13 -5.39 -9.41 8.75
CA ARG A 13 -6.20 -8.22 9.06
C ARG A 13 -6.85 -7.60 7.83
N THR A 14 -6.22 -7.74 6.66
CA THR A 14 -6.78 -7.25 5.40
C THR A 14 -7.64 -8.27 4.66
N SER A 15 -7.79 -9.50 5.18
CA SER A 15 -8.47 -10.60 4.49
C SER A 15 -7.93 -10.81 3.06
N MET A 16 -6.61 -10.71 2.91
CA MET A 16 -5.89 -10.85 1.64
C MET A 16 -4.91 -12.01 1.73
N SER A 17 -4.37 -12.45 0.59
CA SER A 17 -3.27 -13.42 0.61
C SER A 17 -1.92 -12.73 0.84
N PRO A 18 -1.00 -13.30 1.62
CA PRO A 18 0.37 -12.78 1.77
C PRO A 18 1.08 -12.61 0.42
N ASN A 19 0.83 -13.53 -0.52
CA ASN A 19 1.39 -13.45 -1.87
C ASN A 19 0.90 -12.22 -2.64
N PHE A 20 -0.39 -11.89 -2.54
CA PHE A 20 -0.94 -10.69 -3.20
C PHE A 20 -0.33 -9.41 -2.64
N ILE A 21 -0.20 -9.30 -1.32
CA ILE A 21 0.47 -8.16 -0.68
C ILE A 21 1.95 -8.07 -1.11
N GLY A 22 2.67 -9.20 -1.11
CA GLY A 22 4.06 -9.22 -1.56
C GLY A 22 4.22 -8.83 -3.04
N ARG A 23 3.25 -9.15 -3.90
CA ARG A 23 3.23 -8.70 -5.29
C ARG A 23 3.06 -7.18 -5.41
N ILE A 24 2.22 -6.58 -4.56
CA ILE A 24 2.05 -5.12 -4.47
C ILE A 24 3.36 -4.47 -4.03
N GLU A 25 4.01 -4.98 -2.98
CA GLU A 25 5.29 -4.44 -2.49
C GLU A 25 6.41 -4.47 -3.54
N ARG A 26 6.45 -5.53 -4.36
CA ARG A 26 7.42 -5.66 -5.47
C ARG A 26 7.03 -4.87 -6.72
N GLY A 27 5.90 -4.17 -6.73
CA GLY A 27 5.39 -3.46 -7.92
C GLY A 27 4.92 -4.38 -9.05
N THR A 28 4.72 -5.67 -8.79
CA THR A 28 4.29 -6.68 -9.78
C THR A 28 2.76 -6.83 -9.87
N SER A 29 2.03 -6.09 -9.04
CA SER A 29 0.57 -6.07 -9.06
C SER A 29 0.08 -4.68 -8.67
N ILE A 30 -0.83 -4.13 -9.46
CA ILE A 30 -1.48 -2.85 -9.17
C ILE A 30 -2.77 -3.15 -8.38
N PRO A 31 -2.87 -2.73 -7.12
CA PRO A 31 -4.09 -2.90 -6.34
C PRO A 31 -5.20 -1.96 -6.82
N LYS A 32 -6.46 -2.34 -6.59
CA LYS A 32 -7.59 -1.40 -6.72
C LYS A 32 -7.50 -0.33 -5.62
N SER A 33 -8.12 0.84 -5.84
CA SER A 33 -8.16 1.93 -4.86
C SER A 33 -8.67 1.49 -3.49
N PHE A 34 -9.73 0.66 -3.45
CA PHE A 34 -10.26 0.10 -2.20
C PHE A 34 -9.26 -0.79 -1.45
N THR A 35 -8.52 -1.64 -2.19
CA THR A 35 -7.44 -2.47 -1.62
C THR A 35 -6.35 -1.61 -1.00
N LEU A 36 -5.92 -0.58 -1.72
CA LEU A 36 -4.90 0.34 -1.26
C LEU A 36 -5.34 1.06 0.02
N TYR A 37 -6.60 1.52 0.05
CA TYR A 37 -7.20 2.13 1.23
C TYR A 37 -7.20 1.19 2.45
N LYS A 38 -7.59 -0.09 2.27
CA LYS A 38 -7.58 -1.09 3.35
C LYS A 38 -6.18 -1.30 3.93
N LEU A 39 -5.16 -1.40 3.06
CA LEU A 39 -3.76 -1.52 3.46
C LEU A 39 -3.29 -0.29 4.26
N CYS A 40 -3.62 0.92 3.80
CA CYS A 40 -3.30 2.16 4.50
C CYS A 40 -3.90 2.20 5.91
N LYS A 41 -5.18 1.83 6.06
CA LYS A 41 -5.87 1.80 7.36
C LYS A 41 -5.18 0.83 8.33
N GLU A 42 -4.87 -0.37 7.89
CA GLU A 42 -4.19 -1.39 8.72
C GLU A 42 -2.74 -1.06 9.07
N LEU A 43 -2.10 -0.21 8.27
CA LEU A 43 -0.74 0.29 8.52
C LEU A 43 -0.72 1.61 9.31
N GLY A 44 -1.89 2.16 9.64
CA GLY A 44 -2.00 3.46 10.30
C GLY A 44 -1.50 4.64 9.45
N ILE A 45 -1.53 4.50 8.12
CA ILE A 45 -1.05 5.51 7.17
C ILE A 45 -2.27 6.26 6.61
N ASN A 46 -2.20 7.59 6.58
CA ASN A 46 -3.19 8.36 5.84
C ASN A 46 -2.99 8.15 4.33
N PRO A 47 -4.00 7.69 3.57
CA PRO A 47 -3.88 7.45 2.12
C PRO A 47 -3.37 8.66 1.33
N SER A 48 -3.60 9.89 1.80
CA SER A 48 -3.09 11.10 1.14
C SER A 48 -1.56 11.10 0.99
N PHE A 49 -0.84 10.41 1.89
CA PHE A 49 0.61 10.31 1.85
C PHE A 49 1.12 9.64 0.56
N LEU A 50 0.33 8.73 -0.02
CA LEU A 50 0.70 8.04 -1.27
C LEU A 50 0.72 8.98 -2.48
N PHE A 51 0.01 10.09 -2.39
CA PHE A 51 -0.12 11.05 -3.49
C PHE A 51 0.83 12.24 -3.37
N ILE A 52 1.53 12.42 -2.24
CA ILE A 52 2.46 13.55 -2.05
C ILE A 52 3.54 13.58 -3.13
N GLN A 53 4.14 12.43 -3.43
CA GLN A 53 5.18 12.33 -4.44
C GLN A 53 4.60 12.46 -5.85
N ALA A 54 3.45 11.84 -6.12
CA ALA A 54 2.75 11.98 -7.39
C ALA A 54 2.33 13.43 -7.67
N GLU A 55 1.92 14.20 -6.65
CA GLU A 55 1.62 15.62 -6.78
C GLU A 55 2.86 16.46 -7.11
N LYS A 56 4.03 16.13 -6.53
CA LYS A 56 5.29 16.80 -6.87
C LYS A 56 5.67 16.51 -8.32
N GLU A 57 5.67 15.23 -8.71
CA GLU A 57 5.98 14.80 -10.08
C GLU A 57 5.02 15.39 -11.11
N TYR A 58 3.73 15.53 -10.76
CA TYR A 58 2.75 16.19 -11.61
C TYR A 58 3.03 17.69 -11.73
N LYS A 59 3.38 18.38 -10.64
CA LYS A 59 3.72 19.81 -10.65
C LYS A 59 5.05 20.12 -11.34
N GLU A 60 5.97 19.18 -11.43
CA GLU A 60 7.23 19.32 -12.17
C GLU A 60 7.06 19.09 -13.68
N GLN A 61 5.91 18.53 -14.12
CA GLN A 61 5.57 18.33 -15.53
C GLN A 61 4.89 19.54 -16.19
N PHE A 62 4.53 20.56 -15.41
CA PHE A 62 3.87 21.80 -15.85
C PHE A 62 4.52 23.03 -15.23
#